data_AF-A0A957BAD1-F1
#
_entry.id   AF-A0A957BAD1-F1
#
_cell.length_a   1.000
_cell.length_b   1.000
_cell.length_c   1.000
_cell.angle_alpha   90.00
_cell.angle_beta   90.00
_cell.angle_gamma   90.00
#
_symmetry.space_group_name_H-M   'P 1'
#
loop_
_entity.id
_entity.type
_entity.pdbx_description
1 polymer ?
#
loop_
_entity_poly.entity_id
_entity_poly.type
_entity_poly.pdbx_seq_one_letter_code
_entity_poly.pdbx_strand_id
1 'polypeptide(L)'
;MPKRPIAILFFLLFITACAANPLGLFAQDDDLTVTETQLLERVDAFGLETTLLTGMIENSGDVAYGSLTLFADVLDDNGEVIGEAFGYLTNQCGVALTD
;
A
#
# COMPACT_ATOMS: atom_id res chain seq x y z
N MET A 1 5.83 16.09 -60.36
CA MET A 1 6.99 15.67 -59.55
C MET A 1 6.69 15.92 -58.07
N PRO A 2 6.88 14.91 -57.19
CA PRO A 2 6.15 14.78 -55.93
C PRO A 2 6.80 15.57 -54.78
N LYS A 3 6.04 16.50 -54.16
CA LYS A 3 6.41 17.20 -52.93
C LYS A 3 5.93 16.40 -51.70
N ARG A 4 6.48 15.21 -51.47
CA ARG A 4 6.10 14.32 -50.35
C ARG A 4 7.24 13.81 -49.43
N PRO A 5 8.32 14.56 -49.11
CA PRO A 5 9.27 14.09 -48.08
C PRO A 5 9.00 14.63 -46.66
N ILE A 6 8.32 15.77 -46.51
CA ILE A 6 8.25 16.47 -45.21
C ILE A 6 7.18 15.88 -44.27
N ALA A 7 6.04 15.43 -44.80
CA ALA A 7 4.97 14.85 -43.98
C ALA A 7 5.35 13.49 -43.35
N ILE A 8 6.19 12.71 -44.03
CA ILE A 8 6.67 11.40 -43.55
C ILE A 8 7.70 11.59 -42.43
N LEU A 9 8.54 12.64 -42.53
CA LEU A 9 9.55 12.96 -41.52
C LEU A 9 8.93 13.43 -40.20
N PHE A 10 7.85 14.22 -40.26
CA PHE A 10 7.10 14.62 -39.06
C PHE A 10 6.35 13.45 -38.40
N PHE A 11 5.81 12.53 -39.20
CA PHE A 11 5.12 11.35 -38.68
C PHE A 11 6.07 10.36 -38.00
N LEU A 12 7.28 10.18 -38.55
CA LEU A 12 8.33 9.36 -37.92
C LEU A 12 8.83 9.96 -36.60
N LEU A 13 9.00 11.30 -36.52
CA LEU A 13 9.44 11.96 -35.28
C LEU A 13 8.45 11.80 -34.13
N PHE A 14 7.15 11.74 -34.44
CA PHE A 14 6.07 11.60 -33.46
C PHE A 14 6.01 10.17 -32.87
N ILE A 15 6.32 9.15 -33.66
CA ILE A 15 6.31 7.75 -33.21
C ILE A 15 7.51 7.45 -32.28
N THR A 16 8.67 8.08 -32.53
CA THR A 16 9.87 7.90 -31.69
C THR A 16 9.74 8.55 -30.31
N ALA A 17 8.90 9.59 -30.17
CA ALA A 17 8.66 10.25 -28.88
C ALA A 17 7.77 9.42 -27.93
N CYS A 18 6.89 8.55 -28.46
CA CYS A 18 6.05 7.69 -27.63
C CYS A 18 6.79 6.46 -27.07
N ALA A 19 7.88 6.01 -27.70
CA ALA A 19 8.61 4.80 -27.28
C ALA A 19 9.70 5.07 -26.21
N ALA A 20 9.96 6.33 -25.86
CA ALA A 20 11.09 6.72 -25.00
C ALA A 20 10.70 7.12 -23.57
N ASN A 21 9.44 6.96 -23.16
CA ASN A 21 9.04 7.13 -21.77
C ASN A 21 8.86 5.75 -21.13
N PRO A 22 9.90 5.13 -20.57
CA PRO A 22 9.68 4.26 -19.45
C PRO A 22 9.16 5.18 -18.34
N LEU A 23 7.84 5.34 -18.27
CA LEU A 23 7.17 5.65 -17.02
C LEU A 23 7.47 4.46 -16.11
N GLY A 24 8.66 4.46 -15.53
CA GLY A 24 8.99 3.61 -14.41
C GLY A 24 8.01 4.00 -13.33
N LEU A 25 6.96 3.21 -13.16
CA LEU A 25 6.33 3.07 -11.87
C LEU A 25 7.46 2.68 -10.92
N PHE A 26 7.99 3.66 -10.18
CA PHE A 26 8.66 3.37 -8.94
C PHE A 26 7.54 2.89 -8.01
N ALA A 27 7.25 1.59 -8.05
CA ALA A 27 6.71 0.96 -6.85
C ALA A 27 7.70 1.33 -5.74
N GLN A 28 7.24 2.06 -4.73
CA GLN A 28 8.04 2.19 -3.52
C GLN A 28 8.34 0.76 -3.09
N ASP A 29 9.62 0.45 -2.91
CA ASP A 29 10.01 -0.82 -2.32
C ASP A 29 9.27 -0.92 -0.98
N ASP A 30 8.61 -2.04 -0.73
CA ASP A 30 7.75 -2.18 0.44
C ASP A 30 8.65 -2.27 1.67
N ASP A 31 8.94 -1.12 2.27
CA ASP A 31 9.83 -0.98 3.44
C ASP A 31 9.11 -1.31 4.76
N LEU A 32 7.80 -1.53 4.68
CA LEU A 32 6.94 -1.98 5.77
C LEU A 32 6.83 -3.49 5.77
N THR A 33 7.24 -4.11 6.87
CA THR A 33 7.11 -5.55 7.07
C THR A 33 6.21 -5.84 8.26
N VAL A 34 5.22 -6.72 8.08
CA VAL A 34 4.42 -7.26 9.19
C VAL A 34 5.22 -8.36 9.87
N THR A 35 5.42 -8.24 11.18
CA THR A 35 6.14 -9.19 12.02
C THR A 35 5.27 -9.62 13.21
N GLU A 36 5.56 -10.80 13.76
CA GLU A 36 5.01 -11.27 15.04
C GLU A 36 3.47 -11.34 15.13
N THR A 37 2.77 -11.70 14.04
CA THR A 37 1.32 -11.87 14.07
C THR A 37 0.90 -13.05 14.96
N GLN A 38 -0.01 -12.79 15.90
CA GLN A 38 -0.54 -13.80 16.83
C GLN A 38 -2.01 -13.56 17.17
N LEU A 39 -2.72 -14.65 17.48
CA LEU A 39 -4.07 -14.64 18.03
C LEU A 39 -3.98 -14.88 19.55
N LEU A 40 -4.62 -14.02 20.32
CA LEU A 40 -4.63 -14.07 21.78
C LEU A 40 -6.06 -14.13 22.29
N GLU A 41 -6.38 -15.10 23.14
CA GLU A 41 -7.63 -15.10 23.88
C GLU A 41 -7.48 -14.20 25.12
N ARG A 42 -8.40 -13.25 25.28
CA ARG A 42 -8.39 -12.27 26.37
C ARG A 42 -9.82 -12.03 26.84
N VAL A 43 -9.97 -11.57 28.08
CA VAL A 43 -11.23 -10.99 28.55
C VAL A 43 -11.17 -9.49 28.31
N ASP A 44 -12.16 -8.95 27.60
CA ASP A 44 -12.23 -7.53 27.28
C ASP A 44 -12.68 -6.66 28.47
N ALA A 45 -12.81 -5.35 28.24
CA ALA A 45 -13.22 -4.40 29.26
C ALA A 45 -14.65 -4.62 29.80
N PHE A 46 -15.46 -5.43 29.11
CA PHE A 46 -16.84 -5.76 29.48
C PHE A 46 -16.96 -7.15 30.14
N GLY A 47 -15.85 -7.86 30.32
CA GLY A 47 -15.84 -9.20 30.90
C GLY A 47 -16.17 -10.31 29.91
N LEU A 48 -16.13 -10.04 28.60
CA LEU A 48 -16.38 -11.03 27.56
C LEU A 48 -15.08 -11.65 27.07
N GLU A 49 -15.07 -12.97 26.86
CA GLU A 49 -13.98 -13.64 26.16
C GLU A 49 -13.96 -13.19 24.69
N THR A 50 -12.80 -12.75 24.24
CA THR A 50 -12.58 -12.27 22.88
C THR A 50 -11.24 -12.77 22.34
N THR A 51 -11.19 -12.97 21.03
CA THR A 51 -9.95 -13.29 20.32
C THR A 51 -9.38 -12.02 19.72
N LEU A 52 -8.19 -11.65 20.17
CA LEU A 52 -7.45 -10.48 19.69
C LEU A 52 -6.40 -10.92 18.68
N LEU A 53 -6.48 -10.40 17.45
CA LEU A 53 -5.39 -10.43 16.48
C LEU A 53 -4.44 -9.27 16.78
N THR A 54 -3.15 -9.55 16.92
CA THR A 54 -2.11 -8.55 17.12
C THR A 54 -0.87 -8.89 16.30
N GLY A 55 -0.06 -7.87 16.00
CA GLY A 55 1.20 -7.98 15.28
C GLY A 55 1.95 -6.66 15.35
N MET A 56 3.15 -6.62 14.77
CA MET A 56 3.95 -5.41 14.62
C MET A 56 4.15 -5.10 13.13
N ILE A 57 4.23 -3.81 12.82
CA ILE A 57 4.61 -3.34 11.49
C ILE A 57 5.91 -2.58 11.67
N GLU A 58 6.97 -3.06 11.04
CA GLU A 58 8.31 -2.47 11.11
C GLU A 58 8.60 -1.72 9.82
N ASN A 59 8.96 -0.44 9.95
CA ASN A 59 9.49 0.36 8.84
C ASN A 59 11.01 0.24 8.84
N SER A 60 11.53 -0.42 7.81
CA SER A 60 12.97 -0.59 7.57
C SER A 60 13.57 0.50 6.67
N GLY A 61 12.75 1.41 6.17
CA GLY A 61 13.15 2.53 5.33
C GLY A 61 13.72 3.70 6.12
N ASP A 62 14.44 4.57 5.42
CA ASP A 62 15.05 5.77 5.99
C ASP A 62 14.04 6.91 6.24
N VAL A 63 12.80 6.76 5.77
CA VAL A 63 11.76 7.78 5.82
C VAL A 63 10.61 7.33 6.70
N ALA A 64 10.26 8.15 7.70
CA ALA A 64 9.08 7.91 8.51
C ALA A 64 7.79 8.26 7.74
N TYR A 65 6.77 7.41 7.88
CA TYR A 65 5.44 7.66 7.31
C TYR A 65 4.73 8.78 8.08
N GLY A 66 4.30 9.82 7.37
CA GLY A 66 3.57 10.96 7.96
C GLY A 66 2.07 10.68 8.21
N SER A 67 1.46 9.93 7.30
CA SER A 67 0.05 9.52 7.37
C SER A 67 -0.07 8.09 6.83
N LEU A 68 -0.64 7.20 7.65
CA LEU A 68 -0.84 5.79 7.28
C LEU A 68 -2.16 5.29 7.86
N THR A 69 -2.94 4.66 7.00
CA THR A 69 -4.21 4.03 7.34
C THR A 69 -4.04 2.52 7.24
N LEU A 70 -4.45 1.82 8.28
CA LEU A 70 -4.38 0.37 8.36
C LEU A 70 -5.69 -0.24 7.89
N PHE A 71 -5.58 -1.20 6.97
CA PHE A 71 -6.65 -2.09 6.56
C PHE A 71 -6.17 -3.52 6.71
N ALA A 72 -7.02 -4.40 7.23
CA ALA A 72 -6.75 -5.82 7.27
C ALA A 72 -8.03 -6.62 7.04
N ASP A 73 -7.97 -7.55 6.09
CA ASP A 73 -9.04 -8.51 5.84
C ASP A 73 -8.66 -9.86 6.45
N VAL A 74 -9.61 -10.46 7.14
CA VAL A 74 -9.52 -11.84 7.63
C VAL A 74 -10.22 -12.72 6.62
N LEU A 75 -9.46 -13.66 6.04
CA LEU A 75 -9.95 -14.57 5.02
C LEU A 75 -10.18 -15.98 5.61
N ASP A 76 -11.14 -16.71 5.07
CA ASP A 76 -11.28 -18.15 5.29
C ASP A 76 -10.32 -18.98 4.39
N ASP A 77 -10.47 -20.31 4.42
CA ASP A 77 -9.66 -21.23 3.62
C ASP A 77 -9.97 -21.19 2.11
N ASN A 78 -11.09 -20.59 1.72
CA ASN A 78 -11.50 -20.37 0.33
C ASN A 78 -11.09 -18.99 -0.19
N GLY A 79 -10.50 -18.16 0.67
CA GLY A 79 -10.17 -16.76 0.36
C GLY A 79 -11.36 -15.82 0.44
N GLU A 80 -12.48 -16.23 1.06
CA GLU A 80 -13.62 -15.37 1.33
C GLU A 80 -13.34 -14.49 2.55
N VAL A 81 -13.68 -13.19 2.45
CA VAL A 81 -13.55 -12.25 3.58
C VAL A 81 -14.59 -12.58 4.64
N ILE A 82 -14.12 -12.95 5.83
CA ILE A 82 -14.94 -13.24 7.01
C ILE A 82 -14.85 -12.15 8.10
N GLY A 83 -13.99 -11.16 7.88
CA GLY A 83 -13.86 -10.00 8.76
C GLY A 83 -12.98 -8.93 8.14
N GLU A 84 -13.21 -7.67 8.55
CA GLU A 84 -12.47 -6.51 8.09
C GLU A 84 -12.09 -5.65 9.29
N ALA A 85 -10.92 -5.04 9.23
CA ALA A 85 -10.44 -4.09 10.21
C ALA A 85 -9.94 -2.82 9.53
N PHE A 86 -10.18 -1.69 10.19
CA PHE A 86 -9.76 -0.37 9.76
C PHE A 86 -9.20 0.40 10.94
N GLY A 87 -8.07 1.09 10.76
CA GLY A 87 -7.44 1.88 11.81
C GLY A 87 -6.54 2.99 11.29
N TYR A 88 -6.19 3.90 12.20
CA TYR A 88 -5.20 4.95 11.98
C TYR A 88 -4.00 4.73 12.89
N LEU A 89 -2.80 5.07 12.43
CA LEU A 89 -1.66 5.11 13.33
C LEU A 89 -1.86 6.19 14.40
N THR A 90 -1.43 5.88 15.62
CA THR A 90 -1.38 6.85 16.71
C THR A 90 0.04 6.91 17.26
N ASN A 91 0.45 8.07 17.76
CA ASN A 91 1.72 8.20 18.47
C ASN A 91 1.62 7.62 19.90
N GLN A 92 2.72 7.69 20.67
CA GLN A 92 2.78 7.18 22.05
C GLN A 92 1.80 7.85 23.03
N CYS A 93 1.22 8.99 22.64
CA CYS A 93 0.22 9.72 23.40
C CYS A 93 -1.22 9.41 22.96
N GLY A 94 -1.41 8.51 21.98
CA GLY A 94 -2.71 8.18 21.41
C GLY A 94 -3.27 9.24 20.44
N VAL A 95 -2.44 10.18 19.99
CA VAL A 95 -2.86 11.18 18.98
C VAL A 95 -2.73 10.54 17.61
N ALA A 96 -3.82 10.58 16.83
CA ALA A 96 -3.84 10.05 15.48
C ALA A 96 -2.86 10.80 14.56
N LEU A 97 -2.12 10.05 13.76
CA LEU A 97 -1.27 10.55 12.67
C LEU A 97 -2.15 10.70 11.42
N THR A 98 -3.01 11.72 11.46
CA THR A 98 -3.83 12.15 10.34
C THR A 98 -3.30 13.51 9.93
N ASP A 99 -2.66 13.61 8.77
CA ASP A 99 -2.24 14.90 8.20
C ASP A 99 -3.39 15.93 8.19
#